data_AF-A0A140ZYW3-F1
#
_entry.id   AF-A0A140ZYW3-F1
#
_cell.length_a   1.000
_cell.length_b   1.000
_cell.length_c   1.000
_cell.angle_alpha   90.00
_cell.angle_beta   90.00
_cell.angle_gamma   90.00
#
_symmetry.space_group_name_H-M   'P 1'
#
loop_
_entity.id
_entity.type
_entity.pdbx_description
1 polymer ?
#
loop_
_entity_poly.entity_id
_entity_poly.type
_entity_poly.pdbx_seq_one_letter_code
_entity_poly.pdbx_strand_id
1 'polypeptide(L)'
;NPFLEVKVTDTPKRSRRDFGLDCDEHSTESRCCRYPLTVDFEAFGWDWIIAPKRYKANYCSGECEFVFLQKYPHTHLVHQANPRGSAGPCCTPTKMSP
;
A
#
# COMPACT_ATOMS: atom_id res chain seq x y z
N ASN A 1 -29.49 36.73 11.44
CA ASN A 1 -29.70 35.28 11.67
C ASN A 1 -28.83 34.83 12.83
N PRO A 2 -29.40 34.38 13.95
CA PRO A 2 -28.62 33.82 15.04
C PRO A 2 -28.01 32.48 14.62
N PHE A 3 -26.78 32.22 15.06
CA PHE A 3 -26.10 30.94 14.89
C PHE A 3 -25.39 30.56 16.19
N LEU A 4 -25.05 29.28 16.32
CA LEU A 4 -24.40 28.72 17.49
C LEU A 4 -23.09 28.03 17.05
N GLU A 5 -21.99 28.37 17.71
CA GLU A 5 -20.67 27.78 17.47
C GLU A 5 -20.38 26.75 18.58
N VAL A 6 -20.18 25.49 18.19
CA VAL A 6 -19.80 24.40 19.12
C VAL A 6 -18.33 24.05 18.87
N LYS A 7 -17.54 24.00 19.94
CA LYS A 7 -16.19 23.42 19.91
C LYS A 7 -16.26 22.00 20.45
N VAL A 8 -15.91 21.03 19.61
CA VAL A 8 -15.84 19.61 19.97
C VAL A 8 -14.38 19.18 19.99
N THR A 9 -13.98 18.41 21.00
CA THR A 9 -12.68 17.74 21.02
C THR A 9 -12.80 16.45 20.21
N ASP A 10 -12.24 16.44 19.00
CA ASP A 10 -12.27 15.26 18.15
C ASP A 10 -11.23 14.24 18.64
N THR A 11 -11.68 13.17 19.29
CA THR A 11 -10.82 12.07 19.72
C THR A 11 -10.72 11.06 18.58
N PRO A 12 -9.53 10.78 18.02
CA PRO A 12 -9.42 9.85 16.91
C PRO A 12 -9.78 8.44 17.38
N LYS A 13 -10.98 7.97 16.98
CA LYS A 13 -11.36 6.57 17.16
C LYS A 13 -10.53 5.73 16.21
N ARG A 14 -9.70 4.84 16.77
CA ARG A 14 -8.89 3.92 15.97
C ARG A 14 -9.81 2.90 15.30
N SER A 15 -10.22 3.19 14.06
CA SER A 15 -10.82 2.17 13.21
C SER A 15 -9.79 1.08 12.95
N ARG A 16 -10.23 -0.18 12.96
CA ARG A 16 -9.42 -1.31 12.51
C ARG A 16 -9.16 -1.06 11.02
N ARG A 17 -7.96 -0.57 10.69
CA ARG A 17 -7.59 -0.30 9.30
C ARG A 17 -7.74 -1.60 8.53
N ASP A 18 -8.37 -1.50 7.37
CA ASP A 18 -8.65 -2.63 6.49
C ASP A 18 -7.39 -3.47 6.30
N PHE A 19 -7.54 -4.78 6.38
CA PHE A 19 -6.41 -5.70 6.21
C PHE A 19 -6.02 -5.64 4.73
N GLY A 20 -4.82 -5.15 4.44
CA GLY A 20 -4.28 -5.18 3.08
C GLY A 20 -4.30 -6.59 2.50
N LEU A 21 -4.32 -6.70 1.17
CA LEU A 21 -4.33 -7.99 0.49
C LEU A 21 -3.01 -8.74 0.74
N ASP A 22 -3.12 -9.99 1.20
CA ASP A 22 -2.03 -10.93 1.37
C ASP A 22 -2.18 -12.06 0.36
N CYS A 23 -1.23 -12.17 -0.57
CA CYS A 23 -1.23 -13.14 -1.66
C CYS A 23 -0.18 -14.22 -1.42
N ASP A 24 -0.43 -15.41 -1.95
CA ASP A 24 0.54 -16.48 -2.04
C ASP A 24 1.37 -16.37 -3.34
N GLU A 25 2.49 -17.08 -3.40
CA GLU A 25 3.39 -17.06 -4.55
C GLU A 25 2.75 -17.61 -5.83
N HIS A 26 1.74 -18.47 -5.70
CA HIS A 26 0.98 -19.05 -6.81
C HIS A 26 -0.28 -18.24 -7.16
N SER A 27 -0.52 -17.12 -6.50
CA SER A 27 -1.68 -16.27 -6.78
C SER A 27 -1.56 -15.66 -8.18
N THR A 28 -2.63 -15.73 -8.96
CA THR A 28 -2.76 -14.96 -10.21
C THR A 28 -3.37 -13.58 -9.98
N GLU A 29 -3.28 -13.04 -8.75
CA GLU A 29 -3.74 -11.69 -8.43
C GLU A 29 -2.90 -10.65 -9.16
N SER A 30 -3.56 -9.83 -9.98
CA SER A 30 -2.91 -8.74 -10.72
C SER A 30 -2.86 -7.44 -9.92
N ARG A 31 -3.73 -7.28 -8.90
CA ARG A 31 -3.79 -6.06 -8.07
C ARG A 31 -2.64 -6.01 -7.06
N CYS A 32 -2.34 -4.80 -6.60
CA CYS A 32 -1.35 -4.57 -5.54
C CYS A 32 -1.61 -5.44 -4.29
N CYS A 33 -0.65 -6.30 -3.99
CA CYS A 33 -0.74 -7.30 -2.94
C CYS A 33 0.59 -7.49 -2.21
N ARG A 34 0.55 -7.98 -0.97
CA ARG A 34 1.73 -8.38 -0.21
C ARG A 34 2.03 -9.86 -0.45
N TYR A 35 3.26 -10.15 -0.85
CA TYR A 35 3.75 -11.51 -1.09
C TYR A 35 4.78 -11.94 -0.05
N PRO A 36 4.81 -13.22 0.34
CA PRO A 36 5.76 -13.73 1.32
C PRO A 36 7.20 -13.69 0.77
N LEU A 37 8.13 -13.21 1.58
CA LEU A 37 9.57 -13.27 1.31
C LEU A 37 10.30 -13.46 2.64
N THR A 38 11.14 -14.49 2.71
CA THR A 38 11.99 -14.74 3.87
C THR A 38 13.42 -14.36 3.51
N VAL A 39 14.01 -13.46 4.29
CA VAL A 39 15.42 -13.09 4.19
C VAL A 39 16.21 -14.05 5.08
N ASP A 40 17.25 -14.67 4.53
CA ASP A 40 18.17 -15.56 5.23
C ASP A 40 19.58 -14.95 5.22
N PHE A 41 20.03 -14.48 6.38
CA PHE A 41 21.33 -13.81 6.51
C PHE A 41 22.51 -14.76 6.35
N GLU A 42 22.34 -16.05 6.67
CA GLU A 42 23.39 -17.05 6.48
C GLU A 42 23.60 -17.32 4.98
N ALA A 43 22.51 -17.31 4.19
CA ALA A 43 22.59 -17.45 2.74
C ALA A 43 23.29 -16.25 2.07
N PHE A 44 23.23 -15.06 2.66
CA PHE A 44 23.97 -13.87 2.22
C PHE A 44 25.43 -13.85 2.70
N GLY A 45 25.86 -14.80 3.54
CA GLY A 45 27.17 -14.79 4.19
C GLY A 45 27.33 -13.64 5.19
N TRP A 46 26.23 -13.15 5.76
CA TRP A 46 26.23 -12.07 6.75
C TRP A 46 26.39 -12.64 8.16
N ASP A 47 27.58 -13.16 8.43
CA ASP A 47 27.89 -13.85 9.70
C ASP A 47 27.93 -12.90 10.90
N TRP A 48 28.01 -11.59 10.65
CA TRP A 48 27.98 -10.55 11.69
C TRP A 48 26.60 -10.41 12.36
N ILE A 49 25.52 -10.95 11.76
CA ILE A 49 24.19 -10.95 12.37
C ILE A 49 24.05 -12.18 13.27
N ILE A 50 23.97 -11.93 14.58
CA ILE A 50 23.84 -12.99 15.59
C ILE A 50 22.41 -13.56 15.59
N ALA A 51 21.39 -12.69 15.59
CA ALA A 51 19.98 -13.08 15.54
C ALA A 51 19.09 -11.93 15.03
N PRO A 52 17.94 -12.24 14.40
CA PRO A 52 17.54 -13.55 13.90
C PRO A 52 18.35 -13.97 12.68
N LYS A 53 18.49 -15.27 12.41
CA LYS A 53 19.14 -15.77 11.18
C LYS A 53 18.25 -15.65 9.96
N ARG A 54 16.92 -15.73 10.16
CA ARG A 54 15.90 -15.58 9.13
C ARG A 54 14.76 -14.70 9.61
N TYR A 55 14.21 -13.86 8.75
CA TYR A 55 12.99 -13.11 9.05
C TYR A 55 12.09 -12.94 7.82
N LYS A 56 10.78 -12.78 8.05
CA LYS A 56 9.77 -12.59 7.00
C LYS A 56 9.66 -11.11 6.63
N ALA A 57 10.41 -10.68 5.62
CA ALA A 57 10.35 -9.32 5.10
C ALA A 57 9.06 -9.04 4.34
N ASN A 58 8.65 -9.99 3.48
CA ASN A 58 7.60 -9.80 2.47
C ASN A 58 7.95 -8.69 1.46
N TYR A 59 7.14 -8.55 0.41
CA TYR A 59 7.26 -7.45 -0.54
C TYR A 59 5.90 -7.09 -1.13
N CYS A 60 5.78 -5.89 -1.70
CA CYS A 60 4.58 -5.43 -2.38
C CYS A 60 4.78 -5.54 -3.89
N SER A 61 3.81 -6.12 -4.59
CA SER A 61 3.82 -6.25 -6.05
C SER A 61 2.39 -6.24 -6.59
N GLY A 62 2.22 -5.87 -7.85
CA GLY A 62 0.94 -5.80 -8.54
C GLY A 62 0.61 -4.41 -9.08
N GLU A 63 -0.45 -4.35 -9.86
CA GLU A 63 -0.94 -3.15 -10.51
C GLU A 63 -1.88 -2.37 -9.58
N CYS A 64 -1.83 -1.04 -9.68
CA CYS A 64 -2.78 -0.17 -9.01
C CYS A 64 -3.66 0.51 -10.05
N GLU A 65 -4.97 0.31 -9.94
CA GLU A 65 -5.93 1.00 -10.79
C GLU A 65 -6.04 2.47 -10.40
N PHE A 66 -6.24 3.33 -11.40
CA PHE A 66 -6.57 4.73 -11.16
C PHE A 66 -8.00 4.86 -10.66
N VAL A 67 -8.14 5.17 -9.38
CA VAL A 67 -9.41 5.60 -8.81
C VAL A 67 -9.60 7.09 -9.02
N PHE A 68 -10.44 7.44 -10.00
CA PHE A 68 -10.83 8.83 -10.25
C PHE A 68 -12.00 9.23 -9.34
N LEU A 69 -11.90 10.37 -8.66
CA LEU A 69 -13.08 11.10 -8.18
C LEU A 69 -13.76 11.72 -9.40
N GLN A 70 -14.72 11.01 -9.99
CA GLN A 70 -15.48 11.47 -11.16
C GLN A 70 -16.33 12.69 -10.78
N LYS A 71 -15.77 13.90 -10.88
CA LYS A 71 -16.55 15.15 -10.77
C LYS A 71 -17.23 15.48 -12.10
N TYR A 72 -16.64 15.08 -13.24
CA TYR A 72 -17.17 15.30 -14.59
C TYR A 72 -16.72 14.18 -15.56
N PRO A 73 -17.51 13.85 -16.59
CA PRO A 73 -17.28 12.69 -17.47
C PRO A 73 -15.98 12.73 -18.31
N HIS A 74 -15.34 13.90 -18.43
CA HIS A 74 -14.10 14.06 -19.22
C HIS A 74 -12.81 13.74 -18.42
N THR A 75 -12.88 13.55 -17.10
CA THR A 75 -11.69 13.31 -16.26
C THR A 75 -10.98 12.01 -16.58
N HIS A 76 -11.67 11.03 -17.18
CA HIS A 76 -11.11 9.75 -17.61
C HIS A 76 -10.20 9.87 -18.86
N LEU A 77 -10.44 10.85 -19.74
CA LEU A 77 -9.77 10.96 -21.05
C LEU A 77 -8.33 11.47 -20.95
N VAL A 78 -8.03 12.31 -19.96
CA VAL A 78 -6.71 12.96 -19.80
C VAL A 78 -5.61 11.94 -19.49
N HIS A 79 -5.94 10.88 -18.75
CA HIS A 79 -4.98 9.86 -18.37
C HIS A 79 -4.76 8.81 -19.48
N GLN A 80 -5.83 8.41 -20.17
CA GLN A 80 -5.75 7.46 -21.29
C GLN A 80 -4.94 8.02 -22.46
N ALA A 81 -4.90 9.35 -22.61
CA ALA A 81 -4.13 10.04 -23.65
C ALA A 81 -2.61 10.11 -23.37
N ASN A 82 -2.14 9.92 -22.12
CA ASN A 82 -0.71 9.98 -21.81
C ASN A 82 -0.27 9.01 -20.68
N PRO A 83 -0.24 7.69 -20.96
CA PRO A 83 0.19 6.67 -20.00
C PRO A 83 1.69 6.74 -19.64
N ARG A 84 2.50 7.49 -20.38
CA ARG A 84 3.96 7.65 -20.13
C ARG A 84 4.33 8.92 -19.37
N GLY A 85 3.42 9.90 -19.28
CA GLY A 85 3.68 11.20 -18.65
C GLY A 85 2.97 11.42 -17.31
N SER A 86 2.09 10.52 -16.90
CA SER A 86 1.41 10.56 -15.59
C SER A 86 1.85 9.37 -14.76
N ALA A 87 2.68 9.61 -13.74
CA ALA A 87 3.06 8.60 -12.75
C ALA A 87 1.81 8.13 -12.01
N GLY A 88 1.30 6.96 -12.38
CA GLY A 88 0.14 6.37 -11.74
C GLY A 88 0.34 5.94 -10.31
N PRO A 89 -0.72 5.48 -9.64
CA PRO A 89 -0.57 4.89 -8.32
C PRO A 89 0.41 3.72 -8.43
N CYS A 90 1.33 3.66 -7.47
CA CYS A 90 2.36 2.62 -7.40
C CYS A 90 2.09 1.74 -6.17
N CYS A 91 2.32 0.43 -6.31
CA CYS A 91 2.18 -0.51 -5.21
C CYS A 91 3.36 -0.36 -4.24
N THR A 92 3.09 0.10 -3.01
CA THR A 92 4.13 0.41 -2.01
C THR A 92 3.66 0.09 -0.58
N PRO A 93 4.56 -0.25 0.37
CA PRO A 93 4.17 -0.54 1.74
C PRO A 93 3.57 0.67 2.46
N THR A 94 2.37 0.52 3.00
CA THR A 94 1.69 1.56 3.79
C THR A 94 1.93 1.44 5.29
N LYS A 95 2.45 0.29 5.74
CA LYS A 95 2.81 0.01 7.13
C LYS A 95 3.99 -0.95 7.17
N MET A 96 4.98 -0.63 8.00
CA MET A 96 6.15 -1.46 8.29
C MET A 96 6.27 -1.73 9.79
N SER A 97 6.98 -2.79 10.14
CA SER A 97 7.38 -3.12 11.52
C SER A 97 8.90 -3.10 11.61
N PRO A 98 9.48 -2.53 12.68
CA PRO A 98 10.92 -2.62 12.95
C PRO A 98 11.33 -4.01 13.45
#